data_AF-A0A2V1CYX5-F1
#
_entry.id   AF-A0A2V1CYX5-F1
#
_cell.length_a   1.000
_cell.length_b   1.000
_cell.length_c   1.000
_cell.angle_alpha   90.00
_cell.angle_beta   90.00
_cell.angle_gamma   90.00
#
_symmetry.space_group_name_H-M   'P 1'
#
loop_
_entity.id
_entity.type
_entity.pdbx_description
1 polymer ?
#
loop_
_entity_poly.entity_id
_entity_poly.type
_entity_poly.pdbx_seq_one_letter_code
_entity_poly.pdbx_strand_id
1 'polypeptide(L)'
;MLIDELKTPYTNNSTLSELDGALFESDSCYGDDASTQSSDYSTIPRKPHKRKLKAVNLWSYARKPGAGQPERDSKNRVLWYCKLCSWSNPITMNACKYMKEKHGVDITEDASLVKRATKHSLHAAFARQGKLAAEKLEEKKKDVLQGVVDKDVVRECLARLIVMRNLPHNAVQWPELRALLLAVNYCCEDALIDSHSTV
;
A
#
# COMPACT_ATOMS: atom_id res chain seq x y z
N MET A 1 -26.04 -1.19 -56.44
CA MET A 1 -25.92 -0.57 -55.10
C MET A 1 -26.45 -1.58 -54.09
N LEU A 2 -25.55 -2.32 -53.46
CA LEU A 2 -25.81 -3.39 -52.47
C LEU A 2 -24.55 -3.49 -51.58
N ILE A 3 -24.72 -4.04 -50.38
CA ILE A 3 -23.81 -4.16 -49.22
C ILE A 3 -24.14 -3.09 -48.16
N ASP A 4 -25.06 -3.34 -47.22
CA ASP A 4 -25.04 -4.26 -46.06
C ASP A 4 -23.94 -4.01 -45.01
N GLU A 5 -24.45 -3.94 -43.78
CA GLU A 5 -23.91 -3.84 -42.42
C GLU A 5 -22.44 -4.19 -42.15
N LEU A 6 -21.80 -3.37 -41.30
CA LEU A 6 -20.93 -3.86 -40.21
C LEU A 6 -21.10 -2.99 -38.96
N LYS A 7 -22.04 -3.39 -38.11
CA LYS A 7 -22.18 -2.92 -36.73
C LYS A 7 -21.20 -3.73 -35.88
N THR A 8 -20.10 -3.12 -35.45
CA THR A 8 -19.17 -3.76 -34.51
C THR A 8 -19.79 -3.82 -33.11
N PRO A 9 -19.78 -4.99 -32.43
CA PRO A 9 -20.22 -5.06 -31.05
C PRO A 9 -19.14 -4.47 -30.12
N TYR A 10 -19.55 -3.46 -29.36
CA TYR A 10 -18.79 -2.90 -28.24
C TYR A 10 -18.71 -3.95 -27.12
N THR A 11 -17.56 -4.62 -27.00
CA THR A 11 -17.29 -5.56 -25.91
C THR A 11 -16.75 -4.79 -24.71
N ASN A 12 -17.64 -4.46 -23.77
CA ASN A 12 -17.25 -4.09 -22.41
C ASN A 12 -16.84 -5.36 -21.64
N ASN A 13 -15.56 -5.69 -21.63
CA ASN A 13 -14.99 -6.65 -20.69
C ASN A 13 -14.26 -5.91 -19.56
N SER A 14 -15.03 -5.23 -18.71
CA SER A 14 -14.56 -4.86 -17.37
C SER A 14 -14.68 -6.09 -16.47
N THR A 15 -13.67 -6.95 -16.51
CA THR A 15 -13.51 -8.04 -15.54
C THR A 15 -12.85 -7.45 -14.30
N LEU A 16 -13.66 -7.08 -13.30
CA LEU A 16 -13.16 -6.85 -11.94
C LEU A 16 -12.59 -8.17 -11.45
N SER A 17 -11.26 -8.28 -11.39
CA SER A 17 -10.62 -9.43 -10.76
C SER A 17 -11.04 -9.48 -9.29
N GLU A 18 -11.66 -10.60 -8.93
CA GLU A 18 -12.02 -10.97 -7.56
C GLU A 18 -10.78 -10.84 -6.66
N LEU A 19 -10.93 -10.04 -5.60
CA LEU A 19 -9.98 -9.97 -4.50
C LEU A 19 -10.05 -11.30 -3.75
N ASP A 20 -9.10 -12.18 -4.03
CA ASP A 20 -8.99 -13.47 -3.37
C ASP A 20 -8.68 -13.24 -1.87
N GLY A 21 -9.69 -13.48 -1.03
CA GLY A 21 -9.72 -13.16 0.40
C GLY A 21 -9.05 -14.20 1.29
N ALA A 22 -8.10 -14.97 0.77
CA ALA A 22 -7.55 -16.16 1.44
C ALA A 22 -6.26 -15.90 2.26
N LEU A 23 -6.07 -14.71 2.83
CA LEU A 23 -4.84 -14.40 3.59
C LEU A 23 -5.07 -13.63 4.91
N PHE A 24 -6.25 -13.81 5.50
CA PHE A 24 -6.39 -13.71 6.95
C PHE A 24 -6.31 -15.13 7.52
N GLU A 25 -5.08 -15.62 7.71
CA GLU A 25 -4.85 -16.59 8.79
C GLU A 25 -5.18 -15.86 10.08
N SER A 26 -6.39 -16.13 10.57
CA SER A 26 -6.82 -15.75 11.90
C SER A 26 -5.96 -16.52 12.90
N ASP A 27 -4.97 -15.85 13.48
CA ASP A 27 -4.46 -16.21 14.81
C ASP A 27 -5.61 -16.00 15.82
N SER A 28 -6.56 -16.93 15.84
CA SER A 28 -7.60 -17.01 16.83
C SER A 28 -7.05 -17.75 18.04
N CYS A 29 -6.59 -17.00 19.04
CA CYS A 29 -6.30 -17.53 20.37
C CYS A 29 -7.59 -17.77 21.17
N TYR A 30 -8.57 -18.46 20.57
CA TYR A 30 -9.77 -18.91 21.27
C TYR A 30 -9.57 -20.37 21.66
N GLY A 31 -9.27 -20.58 22.94
CA GLY A 31 -9.34 -21.91 23.55
C GLY A 31 -10.79 -22.34 23.64
N ASP A 32 -11.06 -23.52 23.10
CA ASP A 32 -12.26 -24.29 23.37
C ASP A 32 -12.22 -24.80 24.81
N ASP A 33 -13.29 -24.58 25.56
CA ASP A 33 -13.78 -25.56 26.54
C ASP A 33 -15.27 -25.30 26.79
N ALA A 34 -16.10 -26.16 26.21
CA ALA A 34 -17.51 -26.26 26.53
C ALA A 34 -17.69 -27.18 27.74
N SER A 35 -18.21 -26.64 28.84
CA SER A 35 -18.95 -27.43 29.83
C SER A 35 -19.97 -26.55 30.54
N THR A 36 -21.24 -26.85 30.28
CA THR A 36 -22.41 -26.29 30.94
C THR A 36 -22.44 -26.69 32.41
N GLN A 37 -22.48 -25.71 33.32
CA GLN A 37 -23.11 -25.85 34.63
C GLN A 37 -23.54 -24.46 35.15
N SER A 38 -24.79 -24.41 35.63
CA SER A 38 -25.49 -23.24 36.16
C SER A 38 -24.74 -22.58 37.33
N SER A 39 -24.57 -21.26 37.29
CA SER A 39 -24.35 -20.47 38.51
C SER A 39 -24.71 -18.99 38.29
N ASP A 40 -25.18 -18.40 39.38
CA ASP A 40 -25.91 -17.15 39.52
C ASP A 40 -25.38 -15.95 38.72
N TYR A 41 -26.30 -15.23 38.09
CA TYR A 41 -26.08 -13.91 37.51
C TYR A 41 -25.74 -12.89 38.61
N SER A 42 -24.46 -12.79 38.95
CA SER A 42 -23.92 -11.57 39.54
C SER A 42 -23.64 -10.58 38.41
N THR A 43 -24.47 -9.54 38.32
CA THR A 43 -24.20 -8.38 37.44
C THR A 43 -22.93 -7.70 37.92
N ILE A 44 -21.77 -8.02 37.32
CA ILE A 44 -20.56 -7.25 37.58
C ILE A 44 -20.79 -5.84 36.99
N PRO A 45 -20.77 -4.76 37.79
CA PRO A 45 -20.90 -3.42 37.26
C PRO A 45 -19.70 -3.14 36.34
N ARG A 46 -19.96 -2.97 35.04
CA ARG A 46 -18.94 -2.58 34.06
C ARG A 46 -18.33 -1.26 34.52
N LYS A 47 -17.06 -1.28 34.92
CA LYS A 47 -16.32 -0.05 35.27
C LYS A 47 -16.42 0.91 34.08
N PRO A 48 -16.80 2.18 34.28
CA PRO A 48 -16.91 3.13 33.18
C PRO A 48 -15.56 3.20 32.47
N HIS A 49 -15.59 3.01 31.15
CA HIS A 49 -14.41 3.11 30.31
C HIS A 49 -13.80 4.51 30.47
N LYS A 50 -12.74 4.60 31.28
CA LYS A 50 -12.01 5.86 31.47
C LYS A 50 -11.36 6.20 30.14
N ARG A 51 -11.83 7.28 29.50
CA ARG A 51 -11.17 7.82 28.32
C ARG A 51 -9.71 8.12 28.70
N LYS A 52 -8.76 7.57 27.94
CA LYS A 52 -7.34 7.90 28.12
C LYS A 52 -7.19 9.42 28.08
N LEU A 53 -6.41 9.96 29.01
CA LEU A 53 -6.17 11.39 29.12
C LEU A 53 -5.59 11.90 27.81
N LYS A 54 -6.35 12.78 27.16
CA LYS A 54 -5.88 13.52 25.99
C LYS A 54 -4.78 14.50 26.41
N ALA A 55 -3.76 14.64 25.58
CA ALA A 55 -2.69 15.63 25.74
C ALA A 55 -1.89 15.53 27.07
N VAL A 56 -1.20 14.41 27.30
CA VAL A 56 -0.30 14.21 28.46
C VAL A 56 0.70 15.36 28.61
N ASN A 57 1.21 15.85 27.49
CA ASN A 57 2.18 16.95 27.44
C ASN A 57 1.55 18.35 27.59
N LEU A 58 0.23 18.50 27.77
CA LEU A 58 -0.40 19.81 28.01
C LEU A 58 -0.07 20.36 29.41
N TRP A 59 0.06 19.47 30.40
CA TRP A 59 0.28 19.88 31.79
C TRP A 59 1.70 20.36 32.06
N SER A 60 2.69 20.02 31.23
CA SER A 60 4.05 20.59 31.33
C SER A 60 4.08 22.08 31.00
N TYR A 61 3.10 22.56 30.22
CA TYR A 61 2.89 23.98 29.91
C TYR A 61 1.92 24.66 30.89
N ALA A 62 1.48 23.97 31.94
CA ALA A 62 0.65 24.55 32.98
C ALA A 62 1.50 25.27 34.04
N ARG A 63 0.97 26.38 34.58
CA ARG A 63 1.48 27.01 35.80
C ARG A 63 0.51 26.81 36.97
N LYS A 64 1.01 26.95 38.20
CA LYS A 64 0.15 27.02 39.40
C LYS A 64 -0.63 28.34 39.42
N PRO A 65 -1.84 28.38 40.01
CA PRO A 65 -2.57 29.63 40.21
C PRO A 65 -1.74 30.64 41.02
N GLY A 66 -1.73 31.90 40.61
CA GLY A 66 -1.13 32.98 41.41
C GLY A 66 -2.00 33.33 42.63
N ALA A 67 -1.46 34.13 43.56
CA ALA A 67 -2.22 34.62 44.71
C ALA A 67 -3.47 35.38 44.23
N GLY A 68 -4.66 34.94 44.65
CA GLY A 68 -5.95 35.50 44.24
C GLY A 68 -6.59 34.88 42.98
N GLN A 69 -5.91 33.94 42.31
CA GLN A 69 -6.51 33.18 41.20
C GLN A 69 -7.19 31.91 41.72
N PRO A 70 -8.44 31.61 41.33
CA PRO A 70 -9.12 30.39 41.77
C PRO A 70 -8.51 29.15 41.12
N GLU A 71 -8.30 28.08 41.89
CA GLU A 71 -7.82 26.80 41.32
C GLU A 71 -8.91 26.10 40.49
N ARG A 72 -10.17 26.34 40.85
CA ARG A 72 -11.34 25.69 40.23
C ARG A 72 -12.38 26.70 39.79
N ASP A 73 -13.04 26.37 38.69
CA ASP A 73 -14.20 27.10 38.18
C ASP A 73 -15.43 26.87 39.11
N SER A 74 -16.44 27.71 38.95
CA SER A 74 -17.79 27.61 39.53
C SER A 74 -18.39 26.20 39.50
N LYS A 75 -18.08 25.41 38.46
CA LYS A 75 -18.52 24.01 38.27
C LYS A 75 -17.57 22.97 38.86
N ASN A 76 -16.68 23.37 39.78
CA ASN A 76 -15.68 22.52 40.45
C ASN A 76 -14.67 21.84 39.50
N ARG A 77 -14.43 22.41 38.31
CA ARG A 77 -13.44 21.93 37.33
C ARG A 77 -12.10 22.60 37.55
N VAL A 78 -11.00 21.86 37.51
CA VAL A 78 -9.64 22.40 37.63
C VAL A 78 -9.35 23.33 36.46
N LEU A 79 -8.88 24.54 36.75
CA LEU A 79 -8.47 25.52 35.74
C LEU A 79 -7.04 25.23 35.30
N TRP A 80 -6.84 25.12 34.00
CA TRP A 80 -5.50 25.08 33.42
C TRP A 80 -5.04 26.51 33.15
N TYR A 81 -3.87 26.88 33.68
CA TYR A 81 -3.24 28.19 33.47
C TYR A 81 -2.02 28.03 32.57
N CYS A 82 -1.94 28.85 31.52
CA CYS A 82 -0.78 28.82 30.65
C CYS A 82 0.47 29.33 31.36
N LYS A 83 1.62 28.67 31.15
CA LYS A 83 2.93 29.13 31.65
C LYS A 83 3.49 30.31 30.85
N LEU A 84 3.14 30.42 29.58
CA LEU A 84 3.70 31.40 28.63
C LEU A 84 2.94 32.74 28.62
N CYS A 85 1.72 32.78 29.19
CA CYS A 85 0.87 33.96 29.23
C CYS A 85 -0.11 33.91 30.42
N SER A 86 -0.98 34.91 30.54
CA SER A 86 -1.98 35.00 31.62
C SER A 86 -3.34 34.37 31.28
N TRP A 87 -3.43 33.53 30.24
CA TRP A 87 -4.68 32.91 29.82
C TRP A 87 -4.97 31.59 30.56
N SER A 88 -6.25 31.31 30.82
CA SER A 88 -6.69 30.10 31.53
C SER A 88 -8.01 29.55 30.99
N ASN A 89 -8.15 28.22 31.02
CA ASN A 89 -9.40 27.57 30.66
C ASN A 89 -9.54 26.20 31.35
N PRO A 90 -10.74 25.80 31.80
CA PRO A 90 -10.94 24.48 32.41
C PRO A 90 -11.04 23.33 31.39
N ILE A 91 -11.19 23.63 30.10
CA ILE A 91 -11.35 22.62 29.04
C ILE A 91 -10.00 22.36 28.36
N THR A 92 -9.49 21.13 28.47
CA THR A 92 -8.19 20.73 27.91
C THR A 92 -8.10 20.91 26.40
N MET A 93 -9.17 20.64 25.65
CA MET A 93 -9.23 20.85 24.19
C MET A 93 -9.04 22.32 23.81
N ASN A 94 -9.64 23.25 24.57
CA ASN A 94 -9.47 24.68 24.34
C ASN A 94 -8.04 25.11 24.66
N ALA A 95 -7.43 24.54 25.69
CA ALA A 95 -6.03 24.79 26.02
C ALA A 95 -5.06 24.26 24.95
N CYS A 96 -5.29 23.06 24.39
CA CYS A 96 -4.52 22.56 23.25
C CYS A 96 -4.66 23.48 22.02
N LYS A 97 -5.90 23.90 21.70
CA LYS A 97 -6.15 24.83 20.59
C LYS A 97 -5.45 26.17 20.81
N TYR A 98 -5.56 26.73 22.01
CA TYR A 98 -4.89 27.97 22.40
C TYR A 98 -3.37 27.88 22.27
N MET A 99 -2.76 26.79 22.74
CA MET A 99 -1.32 26.56 22.60
C MET A 99 -0.89 26.48 21.13
N LYS A 100 -1.69 25.84 20.28
CA LYS A 100 -1.43 25.79 18.83
C LYS A 100 -1.53 27.16 18.16
N GLU A 101 -2.59 27.93 18.46
CA GLU A 101 -2.86 29.20 17.79
C GLU A 101 -2.01 30.36 18.32
N LYS A 102 -1.76 30.44 19.62
CA LYS A 102 -1.05 31.57 20.26
C LYS A 102 0.42 31.31 20.51
N HIS A 103 0.81 30.06 20.70
CA HIS A 103 2.19 29.70 20.99
C HIS A 103 2.84 28.83 19.90
N GLY A 104 2.10 28.42 18.87
CA GLY A 104 2.60 27.55 17.81
C GLY A 104 2.97 26.14 18.29
N VAL A 105 2.61 25.77 19.52
CA VAL A 105 2.95 24.47 20.12
C VAL A 105 1.82 23.50 19.81
N ASP A 106 2.08 22.56 18.90
CA ASP A 106 1.14 21.47 18.64
C ASP A 106 1.30 20.40 19.72
N ILE A 107 0.32 20.34 20.62
CA ILE A 107 0.23 19.29 21.64
C ILE A 107 -0.52 18.12 20.99
N THR A 108 0.09 17.54 19.98
CA THR A 108 -0.44 16.37 19.27
C THR A 108 -0.21 15.14 20.13
N GLU A 109 -1.22 14.28 20.23
CA GLU A 109 -1.04 12.97 20.83
C GLU A 109 -0.24 12.09 19.89
N ASP A 110 0.80 11.43 20.41
CA ASP A 110 1.40 10.31 19.70
C ASP A 110 0.31 9.27 19.46
N ALA A 111 0.10 8.92 18.18
CA ALA A 111 -0.83 7.88 17.82
C ALA A 111 -0.51 6.62 18.62
N SER A 112 -1.54 5.95 19.16
CA SER A 112 -1.32 4.76 19.97
C SER A 112 -0.45 3.75 19.21
N LEU A 113 0.37 2.99 19.94
CA LEU A 113 1.24 1.96 19.36
C LEU A 113 0.46 1.05 18.40
N VAL A 114 -0.76 0.67 18.78
CA VAL A 114 -1.70 -0.09 17.94
C VAL A 114 -2.02 0.62 16.63
N LYS A 115 -2.43 1.91 16.66
CA LYS A 115 -2.74 2.67 15.45
C LYS A 115 -1.53 2.80 14.52
N ARG A 116 -0.33 3.00 15.09
CA ARG A 116 0.92 3.06 14.32
C ARG A 116 1.24 1.71 13.67
N ALA A 117 1.15 0.63 14.45
CA ALA A 117 1.39 -0.73 13.96
C ALA A 117 0.41 -1.11 12.84
N THR A 118 -0.89 -0.84 13.02
CA THR A 118 -1.91 -1.09 11.99
C THR A 118 -1.63 -0.28 10.72
N LYS A 119 -1.33 1.03 10.84
CA LYS A 119 -1.00 1.87 9.68
C LYS A 119 0.23 1.34 8.93
N HIS A 120 1.26 0.92 9.67
CA HIS A 120 2.47 0.38 9.07
C HIS A 120 2.22 -0.95 8.36
N SER A 121 1.48 -1.87 8.99
CA SER A 121 1.08 -3.14 8.40
C SER A 121 0.27 -2.96 7.11
N LEU A 122 -0.72 -2.05 7.12
CA LEU A 122 -1.50 -1.73 5.92
C LEU A 122 -0.62 -1.17 4.79
N HIS A 123 0.28 -0.24 5.10
CA HIS A 123 1.20 0.30 4.11
C HIS A 123 2.12 -0.78 3.53
N ALA A 124 2.61 -1.70 4.37
CA ALA A 124 3.42 -2.83 3.92
C ALA A 124 2.61 -3.80 3.03
N ALA A 125 1.33 -4.05 3.34
CA ALA A 125 0.45 -4.86 2.50
C ALA A 125 0.24 -4.23 1.12
N PHE A 126 -0.09 -2.94 1.06
CA PHE A 126 -0.26 -2.25 -0.23
C PHE A 126 1.03 -2.15 -1.03
N ALA A 127 2.17 -1.91 -0.37
CA ALA A 127 3.46 -1.91 -1.05
C ALA A 127 3.78 -3.28 -1.67
N ARG A 128 3.47 -4.38 -0.97
CA ARG A 128 3.64 -5.74 -1.52
C ARG A 128 2.73 -5.98 -2.72
N GLN A 129 1.44 -5.64 -2.62
CA GLN A 129 0.49 -5.78 -3.73
C GLN A 129 0.90 -4.95 -4.95
N GLY A 130 1.37 -3.71 -4.74
CA GLY A 130 1.86 -2.86 -5.82
C GLY A 130 3.05 -3.47 -6.56
N LYS A 131 3.98 -4.10 -5.84
CA LYS A 131 5.12 -4.80 -6.45
C LYS A 131 4.67 -6.01 -7.28
N LEU A 132 3.81 -6.86 -6.73
CA LEU A 132 3.30 -8.04 -7.44
C LEU A 132 2.49 -7.66 -8.68
N ALA A 133 1.69 -6.59 -8.61
CA ALA A 133 0.94 -6.09 -9.76
C ALA A 133 1.87 -5.55 -10.86
N ALA A 134 2.94 -4.84 -10.49
CA ALA A 134 3.95 -4.37 -11.44
C ALA A 134 4.70 -5.53 -12.10
N GLU A 135 5.13 -6.52 -11.31
CA GLU A 135 5.80 -7.73 -11.82
C GLU A 135 4.90 -8.51 -12.78
N LYS A 136 3.64 -8.75 -12.41
CA LYS A 136 2.65 -9.41 -13.27
C LYS A 136 2.37 -8.62 -14.55
N LEU A 137 2.44 -7.29 -14.50
CA LEU A 137 2.28 -6.46 -15.70
C LEU A 137 3.49 -6.60 -16.63
N GLU A 138 4.71 -6.64 -16.08
CA GLU A 138 5.92 -6.86 -16.87
C GLU A 138 5.99 -8.26 -17.46
N GLU A 139 5.57 -9.29 -16.72
CA GLU A 139 5.42 -10.66 -17.22
C GLU A 139 4.45 -10.72 -18.41
N LYS A 140 3.24 -10.16 -18.25
CA LYS A 140 2.26 -10.08 -19.35
C LYS A 140 2.80 -9.34 -20.57
N LYS A 141 3.57 -8.27 -20.40
CA LYS A 141 4.20 -7.55 -21.53
C LYS A 141 5.18 -8.46 -22.26
N LYS A 142 6.02 -9.20 -21.52
CA LYS A 142 6.96 -10.16 -22.11
C LYS A 142 6.23 -11.27 -22.85
N ASP A 143 5.17 -11.84 -22.28
CA ASP A 143 4.37 -12.91 -22.91
C ASP A 143 3.77 -12.43 -24.23
N VAL A 144 3.21 -11.21 -24.25
CA VAL A 144 2.67 -10.61 -25.48
C VAL A 144 3.77 -10.39 -26.51
N LEU A 145 4.92 -9.85 -26.10
CA LEU A 145 6.05 -9.60 -27.01
C LEU A 145 6.68 -10.90 -27.54
N GLN A 146 6.67 -11.98 -26.77
CA GLN A 146 7.08 -13.30 -27.21
C GLN A 146 6.06 -13.91 -28.18
N GLY A 147 4.76 -13.78 -27.89
CA GLY A 147 3.68 -14.31 -28.73
C GLY A 147 3.57 -13.66 -30.10
N VAL A 148 4.04 -12.42 -30.26
CA VAL A 148 4.08 -11.70 -31.55
C VAL A 148 5.25 -12.16 -32.44
N VAL A 149 6.26 -12.83 -31.88
CA VAL A 149 7.46 -13.24 -32.62
C VAL A 149 7.28 -14.65 -33.18
N ASP A 150 6.97 -14.73 -34.47
CA ASP A 150 6.97 -15.99 -35.20
C ASP A 150 8.41 -16.48 -35.44
N LYS A 151 8.88 -17.40 -34.60
CA LYS A 151 10.26 -17.92 -34.63
C LYS A 151 10.63 -18.55 -35.98
N ASP A 152 9.68 -19.20 -36.66
CA ASP A 152 9.92 -19.80 -37.98
C ASP A 152 10.17 -18.75 -39.06
N VAL A 153 9.38 -17.67 -39.06
CA VAL A 153 9.52 -16.55 -40.01
C VAL A 153 10.85 -15.83 -39.78
N VAL A 154 11.23 -15.60 -38.52
CA VAL A 154 12.53 -14.99 -38.19
C VAL A 154 13.69 -15.84 -38.70
N ARG A 155 13.64 -17.17 -38.49
CA ARG A 155 14.68 -18.09 -38.98
C ARG A 155 14.77 -18.10 -40.50
N GLU A 156 13.63 -18.12 -41.18
CA GLU A 156 13.59 -18.09 -42.65
C GLU A 156 14.13 -16.77 -43.21
N CYS A 157 13.69 -15.63 -42.66
CA CYS A 157 14.20 -14.31 -43.03
C CYS A 157 15.70 -14.20 -42.79
N LEU A 158 16.20 -14.73 -41.68
CA LEU A 158 17.63 -14.73 -41.35
C LEU A 158 18.42 -15.61 -42.33
N ALA A 159 17.94 -16.82 -42.63
CA ALA A 159 18.57 -17.70 -43.62
C ALA A 159 18.62 -17.04 -45.01
N ARG A 160 17.51 -16.41 -45.44
CA ARG A 160 17.46 -15.64 -46.69
C ARG A 160 18.44 -14.47 -46.66
N LEU A 161 18.54 -13.74 -45.56
CA LEU A 161 19.50 -12.63 -45.42
C LEU A 161 20.94 -13.11 -45.60
N ILE A 162 21.30 -14.23 -44.96
CA ILE A 162 22.64 -14.82 -45.06
C ILE A 162 22.96 -15.19 -46.50
N VAL A 163 22.06 -15.93 -47.17
CA VAL A 163 22.25 -16.38 -48.54
C VAL A 163 22.29 -15.20 -49.52
N MET A 164 21.35 -14.27 -49.41
CA MET A 164 21.21 -13.14 -50.35
C MET A 164 22.32 -12.10 -50.25
N ARG A 165 22.96 -11.99 -49.08
CA ARG A 165 24.06 -11.04 -48.84
C ARG A 165 25.42 -11.71 -48.70
N ASN A 166 25.48 -13.02 -48.99
CA ASN A 166 26.68 -13.84 -48.89
C ASN A 166 27.40 -13.65 -47.54
N LEU A 167 26.62 -13.58 -46.46
CA LEU A 167 27.15 -13.44 -45.12
C LEU A 167 27.67 -14.80 -44.65
N PRO A 168 28.70 -14.84 -43.81
CA PRO A 168 29.13 -16.08 -43.19
C PRO A 168 28.04 -16.60 -42.25
N HIS A 169 27.93 -17.92 -42.10
CA HIS A 169 26.92 -18.54 -41.22
C HIS A 169 27.06 -18.11 -39.75
N ASN A 170 28.23 -17.65 -39.33
CA ASN A 170 28.48 -17.08 -38.01
C ASN A 170 27.92 -15.65 -37.84
N ALA A 171 27.35 -15.02 -38.87
CA ALA A 171 26.77 -13.69 -38.80
C ALA A 171 25.63 -13.59 -37.77
N VAL A 172 24.96 -14.71 -37.47
CA VAL A 172 23.91 -14.80 -36.44
C VAL A 172 24.46 -14.54 -35.02
N GLN A 173 25.76 -14.79 -34.81
CA GLN A 173 26.44 -14.55 -33.53
C GLN A 173 26.99 -13.12 -33.41
N TRP A 174 26.91 -12.30 -34.48
CA TRP A 174 27.48 -10.96 -34.45
C TRP A 174 26.74 -10.07 -33.45
N PRO A 175 27.46 -9.37 -32.55
CA PRO A 175 26.85 -8.54 -31.53
C PRO A 175 26.05 -7.38 -32.13
N GLU A 176 26.42 -6.86 -33.29
CA GLU A 176 25.72 -5.77 -33.98
C GLU A 176 24.35 -6.24 -34.51
N LEU A 177 24.31 -7.42 -35.13
CA LEU A 177 23.05 -7.99 -35.64
C LEU A 177 22.13 -8.38 -34.48
N ARG A 178 22.68 -8.95 -33.41
CA ARG A 178 21.93 -9.24 -32.18
C ARG A 178 21.39 -7.97 -31.54
N ALA A 179 22.20 -6.93 -31.40
CA ALA A 179 21.77 -5.65 -30.83
C ALA A 179 20.65 -5.01 -31.66
N LEU A 180 20.71 -5.09 -33.00
CA LEU A 180 19.64 -4.60 -33.86
C LEU A 180 18.33 -5.37 -33.65
N LEU A 181 18.40 -6.70 -33.57
CA LEU A 181 17.21 -7.55 -33.37
C LEU A 181 16.61 -7.34 -31.98
N LEU A 182 17.44 -7.22 -30.94
CA LEU A 182 17.02 -6.90 -29.56
C LEU A 182 16.47 -5.47 -29.44
N ALA A 183 16.95 -4.53 -30.25
CA ALA A 183 16.40 -3.17 -30.28
C ALA A 183 14.98 -3.12 -30.85
N VAL A 184 14.65 -4.01 -31.80
CA VAL A 184 13.29 -4.14 -32.34
C VAL A 184 12.38 -4.85 -31.36
N ASN A 185 12.84 -5.96 -30.78
CA ASN A 185 12.13 -6.66 -29.73
C ASN A 185 13.12 -7.38 -28.81
N TYR A 186 13.19 -6.93 -27.56
CA TYR A 186 14.12 -7.47 -26.56
C TYR A 186 13.78 -8.91 -26.13
N CYS A 187 12.57 -9.40 -26.45
CA CYS A 187 12.17 -10.79 -26.21
C CYS A 187 12.57 -11.74 -27.36
N CYS A 188 13.22 -11.25 -28.42
CA CYS A 188 13.66 -12.08 -29.55
C CYS A 188 14.88 -12.96 -29.26
N GLU A 189 15.50 -12.87 -28.07
CA GLU A 189 16.72 -13.61 -27.73
C GLU A 189 16.51 -15.13 -27.87
N ASP A 190 15.35 -15.64 -27.46
CA ASP A 190 14.97 -17.06 -27.57
C ASP A 190 14.73 -17.54 -29.02
N ALA A 191 14.65 -16.63 -29.98
CA ALA A 191 14.48 -16.94 -31.40
C ALA A 191 15.81 -16.94 -32.17
N LEU A 192 16.87 -16.39 -31.57
CA LEU A 192 18.21 -16.37 -32.17
C LEU A 192 18.86 -17.72 -31.93
N ILE A 193 19.05 -18.49 -33.01
CA ILE A 193 19.74 -19.77 -32.94
C ILE A 193 21.20 -19.52 -32.52
N ASP A 194 21.59 -20.02 -31.36
CA ASP A 194 23.00 -20.21 -31.02
C ASP A 194 23.51 -21.46 -31.73
N SER A 195 24.65 -21.35 -32.41
CA SER A 195 25.23 -22.44 -33.21
C SER A 195 25.79 -23.61 -32.36
N HIS A 196 25.45 -23.66 -31.07
CA HIS A 196 26.00 -24.59 -30.09
C HIS A 196 24.97 -25.51 -29.41
N SER A 197 23.68 -25.50 -29.78
CA SER A 197 22.77 -26.54 -29.32
C SER A 197 22.98 -27.84 -30.12
N THR A 198 23.99 -28.60 -29.72
CA THR A 198 24.02 -30.05 -29.96
C THR A 198 22.79 -30.70 -29.33
N VAL A 199 22.18 -31.60 -30.10
CA VAL A 199 21.06 -32.50 -29.76
C VAL A 199 21.28 -33.23 -28.44
#